data_AF-A0A820HQI5-F1
#
_entry.id   AF-A0A820HQI5-F1
#
_cell.length_a   1.000
_cell.length_b   1.000
_cell.length_c   1.000
_cell.angle_alpha   90.00
_cell.angle_beta   90.00
_cell.angle_gamma   90.00
#
_symmetry.space_group_name_H-M   'P 1'
#
loop_
_entity.id
_entity.type
_entity.pdbx_description
1 polymer ?
#
loop_
_entity_poly.entity_id
_entity_poly.type
_entity_poly.pdbx_seq_one_letter_code
_entity_poly.pdbx_strand_id
1 'polypeptide(L)'
;TAHFQLVLSRDHRFGIDSIPIGICYAGTGDHGFTRRRLFTAVPLINQYPIGSILLENPYYGLRKLPNQSHSSLLYITDLYIMAILHGFSLGGHMASLAFTM
;
A
#
# COMPACT_ATOMS: atom_id res chain seq x y z
N THR A 1 -10.49 9.70 9.17
CA THR A 1 -10.12 8.42 9.82
C THR A 1 -9.51 7.48 8.80
N ALA A 2 -8.19 7.25 8.81
CA ALA A 2 -7.51 6.40 7.81
C ALA A 2 -7.55 4.93 8.21
N HIS A 3 -7.83 4.04 7.25
CA HIS A 3 -7.83 2.59 7.46
C HIS A 3 -6.56 1.99 6.84
N PHE A 4 -5.89 1.14 7.61
CA PHE A 4 -4.70 0.43 7.17
C PHE A 4 -4.72 -0.99 7.72
N GLN A 5 -4.05 -1.89 7.00
CA GLN A 5 -3.77 -3.25 7.46
C GLN A 5 -2.28 -3.46 7.56
N LEU A 6 -1.82 -3.92 8.71
CA LEU A 6 -0.44 -4.33 8.93
C LEU A 6 -0.35 -5.84 8.76
N VAL A 7 0.53 -6.29 7.87
CA VAL A 7 0.83 -7.71 7.68
C VAL A 7 2.28 -7.93 8.09
N LEU A 8 2.47 -8.79 9.08
CA LEU A 8 3.77 -9.13 9.64
C LEU A 8 3.92 -10.65 9.67
N SER A 9 5.17 -11.10 9.49
CA SER A 9 5.52 -12.50 9.76
C SER A 9 5.38 -12.78 11.25
N ARG A 10 4.86 -13.97 11.60
CA ARG A 10 4.87 -14.48 13.00
C ARG A 10 6.23 -15.03 13.41
N ASP A 11 7.10 -15.33 12.45
CA ASP A 11 8.41 -15.93 12.72
C ASP A 11 9.42 -14.82 13.02
N HIS A 12 9.53 -14.44 14.30
CA HIS A 12 10.37 -13.34 14.79
C HIS A 12 11.83 -13.76 15.03
N ARG A 13 12.44 -14.51 14.09
CA ARG A 13 13.82 -15.00 14.24
C ARG A 13 14.86 -13.88 14.30
N PHE A 14 14.53 -12.76 13.69
CA PHE A 14 15.21 -11.49 13.80
C PHE A 14 14.25 -10.60 14.59
N GLY A 15 14.66 -10.03 15.72
CA GLY A 15 13.77 -9.30 16.63
C GLY A 15 12.87 -8.27 15.92
N ILE A 16 11.72 -7.95 16.52
CA ILE A 16 10.66 -7.09 15.94
C ILE A 16 11.23 -5.78 15.37
N ASP A 17 12.28 -5.25 15.98
CA ASP A 17 12.92 -3.97 15.63
C ASP A 17 13.75 -4.02 14.33
N SER A 18 14.00 -5.22 13.78
CA SER A 18 14.87 -5.45 12.61
C SER A 18 14.12 -5.92 11.36
N ILE A 19 12.79 -6.00 11.42
CA ILE A 19 11.97 -6.43 10.28
C ILE A 19 11.77 -5.23 9.35
N PRO A 20 12.29 -5.25 8.11
CA PRO A 20 11.99 -4.21 7.13
C PRO A 20 10.49 -4.21 6.81
N ILE A 21 9.86 -3.03 6.88
CA ILE A 21 8.43 -2.86 6.57
C ILE A 21 8.28 -1.98 5.34
N GLY A 22 7.68 -2.52 4.29
CA GLY A 22 7.28 -1.77 3.10
C GLY A 22 5.91 -1.11 3.27
N ILE A 23 5.73 0.11 2.78
CA ILE A 23 4.42 0.77 2.71
C ILE A 23 3.85 0.56 1.31
N CYS A 24 2.73 -0.15 1.22
CA CYS A 24 2.01 -0.40 -0.02
C CYS A 24 0.79 0.54 -0.13
N TYR A 25 0.92 1.53 -1.00
CA TYR A 25 -0.18 2.41 -1.35
C TYR A 25 -1.17 1.72 -2.28
N ALA A 26 -2.45 2.08 -2.12
CA ALA A 26 -3.51 1.63 -3.01
C ALA A 26 -3.50 2.40 -4.34
N GLY A 27 -3.52 1.67 -5.44
CA GLY A 27 -3.70 2.24 -6.79
C GLY A 27 -5.14 2.69 -7.06
N THR A 28 -5.35 3.25 -8.25
CA THR A 28 -6.70 3.65 -8.71
C THR A 28 -7.57 2.42 -8.89
N GLY A 29 -8.83 2.51 -8.47
CA GLY A 29 -9.80 1.42 -8.64
C GLY A 29 -9.61 0.21 -7.72
N ASP A 30 -8.71 0.28 -6.74
CA ASP A 30 -8.54 -0.80 -5.79
C ASP A 30 -9.50 -0.67 -4.59
N HIS A 31 -10.33 -1.70 -4.41
CA HIS A 31 -11.36 -1.74 -3.39
C HIS A 31 -10.91 -2.65 -2.24
N GLY A 32 -10.63 -2.04 -1.08
CA GLY A 32 -10.20 -2.74 0.13
C GLY A 32 -8.72 -3.15 0.11
N PHE A 33 -8.41 -4.30 0.71
CA PHE A 33 -7.03 -4.74 0.96
C PHE A 33 -6.70 -6.13 0.41
N THR A 34 -7.71 -6.92 0.04
CA THR A 34 -7.59 -8.36 -0.21
C THR A 34 -6.59 -8.69 -1.33
N ARG A 35 -6.66 -7.95 -2.45
CA ARG A 35 -5.77 -8.18 -3.60
C ARG A 35 -4.31 -7.92 -3.24
N ARG A 36 -3.98 -6.73 -2.74
CA ARG A 36 -2.61 -6.40 -2.32
C ARG A 36 -2.11 -7.31 -1.18
N ARG A 37 -2.99 -7.74 -0.29
CA ARG A 37 -2.62 -8.71 0.75
C ARG A 37 -2.17 -10.04 0.14
N LEU A 38 -2.97 -10.63 -0.75
CA LEU A 38 -2.68 -11.94 -1.33
C LEU A 38 -1.52 -11.92 -2.35
N PHE A 39 -1.45 -10.90 -3.19
CA PHE A 39 -0.47 -10.84 -4.28
C PHE A 39 0.84 -10.13 -3.93
N THR A 40 0.88 -9.33 -2.86
CA THR A 40 2.07 -8.56 -2.48
C THR A 40 2.53 -8.90 -1.06
N ALA A 41 1.69 -8.67 -0.05
CA ALA A 41 2.12 -8.82 1.35
C ALA A 41 2.44 -10.28 1.74
N VAL A 42 1.61 -11.24 1.32
CA VAL A 42 1.82 -12.67 1.59
C VAL A 42 3.11 -13.20 0.93
N PRO A 43 3.39 -12.99 -0.37
CA PRO A 43 4.64 -13.47 -0.96
C PRO A 43 5.88 -12.76 -0.37
N LEU A 44 5.81 -11.48 -0.02
CA LEU A 44 6.93 -10.76 0.63
C LEU A 44 7.31 -11.35 1.99
N ILE A 45 6.31 -11.71 2.80
CA ILE A 45 6.51 -12.35 4.10
C ILE A 45 7.07 -13.76 3.93
N ASN A 46 6.59 -14.51 2.94
CA ASN A 46 7.02 -15.88 2.71
C ASN A 46 8.44 -15.98 2.13
N GLN A 47 8.89 -14.99 1.35
CA GLN A 47 10.16 -15.06 0.62
C GLN A 47 11.29 -14.24 1.25
N TYR A 48 11.01 -13.08 1.85
CA TYR A 48 12.04 -12.08 2.20
C TYR A 48 11.96 -11.55 3.65
N PRO A 49 11.33 -12.29 4.57
CA PRO A 49 10.85 -11.77 5.87
C PRO A 49 10.43 -10.28 5.95
N ILE A 50 9.88 -9.70 4.87
CA ILE A 50 9.52 -8.27 4.83
C ILE A 50 8.06 -8.10 5.27
N GLY A 51 7.82 -7.22 6.24
CA GLY A 51 6.48 -6.80 6.64
C GLY A 51 5.87 -5.81 5.63
N SER A 52 4.55 -5.68 5.60
CA SER A 52 3.89 -4.71 4.70
C SER A 52 2.74 -3.98 5.38
N ILE A 53 2.73 -2.66 5.29
CA ILE A 53 1.61 -1.80 5.66
C ILE A 53 0.80 -1.51 4.40
N LEU A 54 -0.43 -1.98 4.37
CA LEU A 54 -1.38 -1.76 3.28
C LEU A 54 -2.27 -0.57 3.66
N LEU A 55 -2.17 0.53 2.94
CA LEU A 55 -3.04 1.69 3.14
C LEU A 55 -4.30 1.57 2.28
N GLU A 56 -5.48 1.85 2.83
CA GLU A 56 -6.69 1.96 2.00
C GLU A 56 -6.65 3.26 1.19
N ASN A 57 -7.19 3.22 -0.02
CA ASN A 57 -7.33 4.43 -0.79
C ASN A 57 -8.41 5.33 -0.15
N PRO A 58 -8.14 6.63 0.07
CA PRO A 58 -9.13 7.55 0.62
C PRO A 58 -10.41 7.71 -0.23
N TYR A 59 -10.37 7.37 -1.52
CA TYR A 59 -11.48 7.54 -2.46
C TYR A 59 -12.24 6.25 -2.81
N TYR A 60 -11.81 5.11 -2.26
CA TYR A 60 -12.42 3.81 -2.51
C TYR A 60 -12.71 3.10 -1.18
N GLY A 61 -13.46 1.99 -1.22
CA GLY A 61 -13.80 1.22 -0.03
C GLY A 61 -14.70 1.98 0.96
N LEU A 62 -14.35 1.95 2.25
CA LEU A 62 -15.20 2.46 3.34
C LEU A 62 -15.38 3.99 3.34
N ARG A 63 -14.52 4.73 2.62
CA ARG A 63 -14.58 6.19 2.51
C ARG A 63 -15.23 6.69 1.21
N LYS A 64 -15.72 5.78 0.37
CA LYS A 64 -16.36 6.14 -0.88
C LYS A 64 -17.58 7.04 -0.63
N LEU A 65 -17.66 8.20 -1.30
CA LEU A 65 -18.79 9.10 -1.15
C LEU A 65 -20.07 8.46 -1.73
N PRO A 66 -21.25 8.67 -1.12
CA PRO A 66 -22.51 8.05 -1.56
C PRO A 66 -22.90 8.44 -2.99
N ASN A 67 -22.46 9.61 -3.46
CA ASN A 67 -22.75 10.12 -4.80
C ASN A 67 -21.73 9.68 -5.86
N GLN A 68 -20.75 8.83 -5.51
CA GLN A 68 -19.71 8.38 -6.42
C GLN A 68 -20.13 7.07 -7.10
N SER A 69 -20.31 7.07 -8.42
CA SER A 69 -20.61 5.85 -9.16
C SER A 69 -19.34 5.02 -9.37
N HIS A 70 -19.37 3.73 -9.01
CA HIS A 70 -18.25 2.80 -9.25
C HIS A 70 -16.87 3.30 -8.82
N SER A 71 -15.90 3.28 -9.74
CA SER A 71 -14.50 3.62 -9.50
C SER A 71 -14.13 5.01 -10.03
N SER A 72 -15.10 5.76 -10.57
CA SER A 72 -14.85 7.12 -11.07
C SER A 72 -14.71 8.07 -9.88
N LEU A 73 -13.67 8.90 -9.91
CA LEU A 73 -13.49 9.98 -8.94
C LEU A 73 -14.48 11.10 -9.26
N LEU A 74 -14.97 11.79 -8.24
CA LEU A 74 -15.88 12.93 -8.41
C LEU A 74 -15.15 14.15 -8.99
N TYR A 75 -13.88 14.33 -8.63
CA TYR A 75 -13.05 15.44 -9.10
C TYR A 75 -11.75 14.95 -9.73
N ILE A 76 -11.31 15.63 -10.80
CA ILE A 76 -10.03 15.37 -11.47
C ILE A 76 -8.85 15.70 -10.55
N THR A 77 -9.03 16.63 -9.60
CA THR A 77 -8.02 16.98 -8.58
C THR A 77 -7.64 15.79 -7.71
N ASP A 78 -8.57 14.85 -7.49
CA ASP A 78 -8.33 13.66 -6.67
C ASP A 78 -7.35 12.70 -7.37
N LEU A 79 -7.34 12.71 -8.71
CA LEU A 79 -6.38 11.96 -9.52
C LEU A 79 -4.95 12.49 -9.32
N TYR A 80 -4.78 13.80 -9.19
CA TYR A 80 -3.47 14.40 -8.90
C TYR A 80 -2.96 14.03 -7.51
N ILE A 81 -3.82 14.05 -6.50
CA ILE A 81 -3.44 13.67 -5.13
C ILE A 81 -3.00 12.19 -5.09
N MET A 82 -3.74 11.33 -5.78
CA MET A 82 -3.35 9.93 -5.95
C MET A 82 -2.03 9.76 -6.70
N ALA A 83 -1.83 10.49 -7.80
CA ALA A 83 -0.63 10.42 -8.62
C ALA A 83 0.62 10.88 -7.86
N ILE A 84 0.51 11.92 -7.03
CA ILE A 84 1.60 12.39 -6.17
C ILE A 84 1.98 11.32 -5.15
N LEU A 85 0.99 10.68 -4.52
CA LEU A 85 1.21 9.61 -3.54
C LEU A 85 1.92 8.39 -4.19
N HIS A 86 1.50 8.01 -5.39
CA HIS A 86 2.10 6.91 -6.14
C HIS A 86 3.49 7.25 -6.71
N GLY A 87 3.68 8.49 -7.17
CA GLY A 87 4.96 8.99 -7.70
C GLY A 87 6.05 9.03 -6.61
N PHE A 88 5.69 9.38 -5.38
CA PHE A 88 6.59 9.32 -4.23
C PHE A 88 7.03 7.88 -3.92
N SER A 89 6.15 6.89 -4.13
CA SER A 89 6.46 5.47 -3.96
C SER A 89 7.44 4.94 -5.01
N LEU A 90 7.35 5.41 -6.27
CA LEU A 90 8.29 5.03 -7.32
C LEU A 90 9.70 5.62 -7.07
N GLY A 91 9.76 6.85 -6.54
CA GLY A 91 11.01 7.46 -6.08
C GLY A 91 11.69 6.66 -4.96
N GLY A 92 10.91 6.06 -4.06
CA GLY A 92 11.41 5.17 -3.01
C GLY A 92 12.00 3.85 -3.52
N HIS A 93 11.39 3.24 -4.54
CA HIS A 93 11.95 2.01 -5.16
C HIS A 93 13.27 2.27 -5.88
N MET A 94 13.43 3.44 -6.52
CA MET A 94 14.70 3.83 -7.13
C MET A 94 15.77 4.19 -6.10
N ALA A 95 15.38 4.79 -4.97
CA ALA A 95 16.29 5.06 -3.85
C ALA A 95 16.79 3.76 -3.18
N SER A 96 15.92 2.75 -3.03
CA SER A 96 16.32 1.44 -2.47
C SER A 96 17.23 0.66 -3.42
N LEU A 97 17.01 0.74 -4.73
CA LEU A 97 17.91 0.14 -5.73
C LEU A 97 19.27 0.84 -5.79
N ALA A 98 19.29 2.18 -5.67
CA ALA A 98 20.53 2.95 -5.63
C ALA A 98 21.36 2.69 -4.37
N PHE A 99 20.75 2.28 -3.26
CA PHE A 99 21.45 1.93 -2.01
C PHE A 99 21.93 0.47 -1.97
N THR A 100 21.61 -0.33 -2.99
CA THR A 100 22.03 -1.75 -3.10
C THR A 100 23.13 -1.96 -4.16
N MET A 101 23.76 -0.87 -4.64
CA MET A 101 24.97 -0.89 -5.48
C MET A 101 26.11 -0.16 -4.79
#